data_AF-A0A0N4VE91-F1
#
_entry.id   AF-A0A0N4VE91-F1
#
_cell.length_a   1.000
_cell.length_b   1.000
_cell.length_c   1.000
_cell.angle_alpha   90.00
_cell.angle_beta   90.00
_cell.angle_gamma   90.00
#
_symmetry.space_group_name_H-M   'P 1'
#
loop_
_entity.id
_entity.type
_entity.pdbx_description
1 polymer ?
#
loop_
_entity_poly.entity_id
_entity_poly.type
_entity_poly.pdbx_seq_one_letter_code
_entity_poly.pdbx_strand_id
1 'polypeptide(L)'
;MLFAIFYFGLYFRSPLAQVYNPCNETEDPGPCQQFQVKWYWDKLDNKCKKFLYGGCLGNLNRFDTKNQCIRQCLYELDNIDTIPDKKKAAQSCQNSAHVPSFLELCFLPPDKGECENYRTGDRYYYFNAEAGKCEPFIYRGCAGNANRFYSLQKCRSVCAERLSPHKIACSKCDLRVSYCKEYSKYNYTCECREGYQKLSSGQCVDLNECLKPSKLCDRNAQCYNTPGSYICRCKPGYRGNGKRCTFVGVGRSTLDCKRCSKNATCSHGVCTCKEGFVGDGFNCTDVDECTRRPGMCDRNAKCVNVAGSYICECLPGFAGNGYFCTKKIDACLDKFDVEYQYQCGVEQWREHYYYDHKTKKCKLFWYDGCPGKSRNIFSKLHACELMCEFGHVLDRSG
;
A
#
# COMPACT_ATOMS: atom_id res chain seq x y z
N MET A 1 -24.44 -58.20 30.83
CA MET A 1 -23.97 -58.21 29.43
C MET A 1 -24.22 -56.82 28.87
N LEU A 2 -23.18 -55.98 28.75
CA LEU A 2 -22.29 -55.83 27.58
C LEU A 2 -22.84 -54.77 26.57
N PHE A 3 -22.10 -53.66 26.46
CA PHE A 3 -21.82 -52.84 25.24
C PHE A 3 -23.00 -52.13 24.52
N ALA A 4 -22.89 -50.96 23.88
CA ALA A 4 -21.87 -49.92 23.74
C ALA A 4 -22.55 -48.68 23.08
N ILE A 5 -22.01 -47.48 23.37
CA ILE A 5 -21.64 -46.40 22.43
C ILE A 5 -22.67 -45.95 21.35
N PHE A 6 -23.05 -44.67 21.36
CA PHE A 6 -22.64 -43.68 20.34
C PHE A 6 -23.10 -42.26 20.74
N TYR A 7 -22.14 -41.44 21.16
CA TYR A 7 -22.23 -39.98 21.13
C TYR A 7 -22.05 -39.52 19.68
N PHE A 8 -22.98 -38.74 19.14
CA PHE A 8 -22.69 -37.75 18.09
C PHE A 8 -23.69 -36.61 18.20
N GLY A 9 -23.15 -35.41 18.43
CA GLY A 9 -23.91 -34.22 18.78
C GLY A 9 -24.60 -33.53 17.61
N LEU A 10 -25.60 -32.72 17.95
CA LEU A 10 -26.05 -31.60 17.14
C LEU A 10 -26.28 -30.39 18.05
N TYR A 11 -25.28 -29.49 18.03
CA TYR A 11 -25.39 -28.03 17.96
C TYR A 11 -26.59 -27.37 18.68
N PHE A 12 -26.44 -27.11 19.97
CA PHE A 12 -26.96 -25.86 20.55
C PHE A 12 -25.87 -24.79 20.46
N ARG A 13 -26.04 -23.87 19.50
CA ARG A 13 -25.24 -22.66 19.35
C ARG A 13 -25.67 -21.69 20.46
N SER A 14 -24.92 -21.65 21.55
CA SER A 14 -25.06 -20.61 22.57
C SER A 14 -24.59 -19.25 22.01
N PRO A 15 -25.20 -18.13 22.44
CA PRO A 15 -24.92 -16.81 21.87
C PRO A 15 -23.51 -16.35 22.23
N LEU A 16 -22.88 -15.65 21.29
CA LEU A 16 -21.59 -14.96 21.43
C LEU A 16 -21.45 -14.31 22.82
N ALA A 17 -20.41 -14.70 23.57
CA ALA A 17 -19.98 -13.97 24.75
C ALA A 17 -19.62 -12.54 24.32
N GLN A 18 -20.47 -11.59 24.71
CA GLN A 18 -20.32 -10.18 24.40
C GLN A 18 -19.05 -9.69 25.10
N VAL A 19 -18.09 -9.17 24.33
CA VAL A 19 -16.83 -8.63 24.87
C VAL A 19 -17.17 -7.46 25.79
N TYR A 20 -16.98 -7.67 27.09
CA TYR A 20 -17.25 -6.65 28.11
C TYR A 20 -16.25 -5.50 27.95
N ASN A 21 -16.76 -4.30 27.62
CA ASN A 21 -15.96 -3.10 27.45
C ASN A 21 -16.20 -2.14 28.63
N PRO A 22 -15.22 -1.96 29.53
CA PRO A 22 -15.32 -1.05 30.68
C PRO A 22 -15.69 0.39 30.30
N CYS A 23 -15.31 0.86 29.10
CA CYS A 23 -15.56 2.23 28.65
C CYS A 23 -17.04 2.55 28.39
N ASN A 24 -17.92 1.53 28.40
CA ASN A 24 -19.37 1.74 28.28
C ASN A 24 -20.07 1.99 29.62
N GLU A 25 -19.38 1.81 30.75
CA GLU A 25 -19.94 2.04 32.08
C GLU A 25 -19.78 3.51 32.49
N THR A 26 -20.57 3.98 33.44
CA THR A 26 -20.40 5.32 34.05
C THR A 26 -19.31 5.27 35.13
N GLU A 27 -18.93 6.41 35.70
CA GLU A 27 -18.08 6.42 36.89
C GLU A 27 -18.77 5.77 38.10
N ASP A 28 -18.02 5.02 38.90
CA ASP A 28 -18.50 4.44 40.16
C ASP A 28 -17.46 4.64 41.28
N PRO A 29 -17.72 5.56 42.22
CA PRO A 29 -16.86 5.82 43.37
C PRO A 29 -16.71 4.63 44.32
N GLY A 30 -17.63 3.66 44.33
CA GLY A 30 -17.71 2.62 45.35
C GLY A 30 -18.09 3.15 46.76
N PRO A 31 -18.30 2.26 47.74
CA PRO A 31 -18.83 2.62 49.05
C PRO A 31 -17.77 3.02 50.09
N CYS A 32 -16.47 2.83 49.81
CA CYS A 32 -15.40 3.23 50.72
C CYS A 32 -15.15 4.75 50.71
N GLN A 33 -14.47 5.27 51.73
CA GLN A 33 -14.28 6.71 51.95
C GLN A 33 -12.80 7.16 51.87
N GLN A 34 -11.93 6.36 51.27
CA GLN A 34 -10.53 6.71 51.05
C GLN A 34 -10.36 7.30 49.64
N PHE A 35 -10.76 8.55 49.48
CA PHE A 35 -10.86 9.21 48.18
C PHE A 35 -9.52 9.38 47.48
N GLN A 36 -9.42 8.83 46.27
CA GLN A 36 -8.31 9.01 45.35
C GLN A 36 -8.82 9.56 44.01
N VAL A 37 -8.10 10.53 43.45
CA VAL A 37 -8.43 11.06 42.12
C VAL A 37 -8.08 10.01 41.07
N LYS A 38 -9.09 9.55 40.32
CA LYS A 38 -8.96 8.63 39.18
C LYS A 38 -9.59 9.25 37.94
N TRP A 39 -9.40 8.61 36.79
CA TRP A 39 -9.96 9.02 35.51
C TRP A 39 -10.98 8.00 35.01
N TYR A 40 -12.04 8.46 34.35
CA TYR A 40 -13.03 7.61 33.68
C TYR A 40 -13.35 8.17 32.29
N TRP A 41 -13.84 7.31 31.40
CA TRP A 41 -14.30 7.68 30.08
C TRP A 41 -15.75 8.14 30.12
N ASP A 42 -15.99 9.40 29.79
CA ASP A 42 -17.34 9.93 29.60
C ASP A 42 -17.75 9.73 28.14
N LYS A 43 -18.75 8.89 27.92
CA LYS A 43 -19.27 8.54 26.59
C LYS A 43 -20.08 9.68 25.95
N LEU A 44 -20.70 10.56 26.74
CA LEU A 44 -21.47 11.68 26.20
C LEU A 44 -20.53 12.74 25.62
N ASP A 45 -19.42 12.99 26.31
CA ASP A 45 -18.43 13.98 25.90
C ASP A 45 -17.27 13.40 25.06
N ASN A 46 -17.20 12.07 24.91
CA ASN A 46 -16.10 11.32 24.32
C ASN A 46 -14.73 11.75 24.88
N LYS A 47 -14.63 11.91 26.20
CA LYS A 47 -13.43 12.44 26.87
C LYS A 47 -13.20 11.78 28.21
N CYS A 48 -11.93 11.64 28.58
CA CYS A 48 -11.53 11.22 29.92
C CYS A 48 -11.66 12.37 30.92
N LYS A 49 -12.48 12.18 31.97
CA LYS A 49 -12.70 13.12 33.07
C LYS A 49 -12.17 12.55 34.39
N LYS A 50 -11.93 13.42 35.39
CA LYS A 50 -11.50 13.01 36.73
C LYS A 50 -12.71 12.74 37.63
N PHE A 51 -12.63 11.76 38.51
CA PHE A 51 -13.59 11.52 39.58
C PHE A 51 -12.90 11.08 40.87
N LEU A 52 -13.59 11.17 42.00
CA LEU A 52 -13.11 10.72 43.31
C LEU A 52 -13.54 9.27 43.54
N TYR A 53 -12.58 8.36 43.53
CA TYR A 53 -12.81 6.94 43.82
C TYR A 53 -12.58 6.66 45.30
N GLY A 54 -13.55 6.05 45.96
CA GLY A 54 -13.62 5.80 47.41
C GLY A 54 -12.63 4.77 47.95
N GLY A 55 -11.86 4.09 47.09
CA GLY A 55 -10.78 3.20 47.48
C GLY A 55 -11.12 1.71 47.55
N CYS A 56 -12.40 1.33 47.39
CA CYS A 56 -12.80 -0.08 47.24
C CYS A 56 -14.04 -0.22 46.32
N LEU A 57 -14.20 -1.42 45.75
CA LEU A 57 -15.28 -1.78 44.83
C LEU A 57 -15.37 -0.84 43.61
N GLY A 58 -16.57 -0.57 43.11
CA GLY A 58 -16.79 0.17 41.89
C GLY A 58 -16.50 -0.61 40.61
N ASN A 59 -16.62 0.05 39.47
CA ASN A 59 -16.53 -0.59 38.16
C ASN A 59 -15.17 -0.33 37.46
N LEU A 60 -15.03 -0.87 36.24
CA LEU A 60 -13.74 -0.89 35.53
C LEU A 60 -13.51 0.33 34.62
N ASN A 61 -14.46 1.25 34.51
CA ASN A 61 -14.24 2.56 33.89
C ASN A 61 -13.43 3.48 34.83
N ARG A 62 -12.26 3.01 35.25
CA ARG A 62 -11.42 3.67 36.26
C ARG A 62 -9.96 3.47 35.94
N PHE A 63 -9.25 4.57 35.74
CA PHE A 63 -7.86 4.61 35.31
C PHE A 63 -7.02 5.51 36.20
N ASP A 64 -5.76 5.16 36.39
CA ASP A 64 -4.86 5.93 37.26
C ASP A 64 -4.41 7.24 36.60
N THR A 65 -4.39 7.28 35.28
CA THR A 65 -3.96 8.45 34.49
C THR A 65 -4.89 8.72 33.30
N LYS A 66 -4.95 9.99 32.87
CA LYS A 66 -5.71 10.40 31.68
C LYS A 66 -5.30 9.62 30.43
N ASN A 67 -4.00 9.39 30.25
CA ASN A 67 -3.47 8.71 29.06
C ASN A 67 -3.86 7.23 29.01
N GLN A 68 -3.95 6.56 30.16
CA GLN A 68 -4.42 5.18 30.24
C GLN A 68 -5.90 5.09 29.81
N CYS A 69 -6.73 6.00 30.33
CA CYS A 69 -8.13 6.13 29.92
C CYS A 69 -8.28 6.38 28.41
N ILE A 70 -7.50 7.32 27.84
CA ILE A 70 -7.54 7.63 26.40
C ILE A 70 -7.10 6.42 25.58
N ARG A 71 -6.01 5.74 25.95
CA ARG A 71 -5.53 4.56 25.22
C ARG A 71 -6.55 3.43 25.22
N GLN A 72 -7.21 3.20 26.34
CA GLN A 72 -8.16 2.10 26.46
C GLN A 72 -9.50 2.40 25.77
N CYS A 73 -9.97 3.65 25.79
CA CYS A 73 -11.35 3.99 25.38
C CYS A 73 -11.45 4.83 24.10
N LEU A 74 -10.45 5.65 23.76
CA LEU A 74 -10.44 6.44 22.52
C LEU A 74 -9.91 5.61 21.34
N TYR A 75 -8.83 4.84 21.53
CA TYR A 75 -8.16 4.10 20.44
C TYR A 75 -8.87 2.80 20.01
N GLU A 76 -9.80 2.29 20.83
CA GLU A 76 -10.69 1.17 20.50
C GLU A 76 -11.89 1.59 19.62
N LEU A 77 -12.18 2.90 19.49
CA LEU A 77 -13.26 3.42 18.63
C LEU A 77 -12.82 3.65 17.17
N ASP A 78 -11.50 3.63 16.88
CA ASP A 78 -10.91 3.93 15.56
C ASP A 78 -10.17 2.74 14.90
N ASN A 79 -10.45 1.50 15.31
CA ASN A 79 -9.86 0.30 14.68
C ASN A 79 -10.89 -0.80 14.40
N ILE A 80 -11.74 -0.60 13.39
CA ILE A 80 -12.19 -1.70 12.52
C ILE A 80 -11.91 -1.29 11.07
N ASP A 81 -10.78 -1.79 10.58
CA ASP A 81 -10.40 -2.00 9.19
C ASP A 81 -11.21 -1.27 8.11
N THR A 82 -10.82 -0.04 7.78
CA THR A 82 -10.77 0.46 6.39
C THR A 82 -10.03 1.80 6.36
N ILE A 83 -8.80 1.83 5.80
CA ILE A 83 -8.34 2.81 4.80
C ILE A 83 -6.82 2.61 4.54
N PRO A 84 -6.42 2.58 3.25
CA PRO A 84 -5.02 2.53 2.83
C PRO A 84 -4.34 3.88 3.03
N ASP A 85 -3.28 3.96 3.84
CA ASP A 85 -2.08 4.79 3.60
C ASP A 85 -1.11 4.78 4.81
N LYS A 86 -0.48 3.63 5.07
CA LYS A 86 0.73 3.52 5.91
C LYS A 86 1.99 3.98 5.17
N LYS A 87 1.96 5.14 4.49
CA LYS A 87 3.17 5.71 3.84
C LYS A 87 3.49 7.16 4.18
N LYS A 88 2.68 7.87 4.98
CA LYS A 88 2.99 9.27 5.34
C LYS A 88 3.24 9.57 6.83
N ALA A 89 3.02 8.62 7.74
CA ALA A 89 3.34 8.79 9.17
C ALA A 89 4.60 8.03 9.64
N ALA A 90 5.33 7.36 8.73
CA ALA A 90 6.60 6.70 9.03
C ALA A 90 7.83 7.61 8.79
N GLN A 91 7.61 8.87 8.37
CA GLN A 91 8.68 9.77 7.93
C GLN A 91 8.86 11.01 8.82
N SER A 92 8.19 11.05 9.98
CA SER A 92 8.29 12.14 10.96
C SER A 92 8.70 11.67 12.37
N CYS A 93 9.20 10.44 12.50
CA CYS A 93 9.86 9.94 13.72
C CYS A 93 11.22 9.33 13.37
N GLN A 94 12.00 10.06 12.56
CA GLN A 94 13.43 9.84 12.42
C GLN A 94 14.06 11.15 12.84
N ASN A 95 14.42 11.24 14.13
CA ASN A 95 15.48 12.09 14.72
C ASN A 95 15.39 12.05 16.26
N SER A 96 15.94 10.95 16.81
CA SER A 96 16.52 10.71 18.14
C SER A 96 15.94 11.33 19.42
N ALA A 97 15.43 10.47 20.32
CA ALA A 97 15.99 10.29 21.68
C ALA A 97 15.55 8.91 22.24
N HIS A 98 16.34 7.90 21.89
CA HIS A 98 16.66 6.68 22.64
C HIS A 98 15.68 6.27 23.78
N VAL A 99 14.65 5.49 23.44
CA VAL A 99 14.04 4.57 24.41
C VAL A 99 14.89 3.31 24.37
N PRO A 100 15.57 2.90 25.45
CA PRO A 100 16.43 1.72 25.40
C PRO A 100 15.61 0.52 24.98
N SER A 101 16.09 -0.18 23.96
CA SER A 101 15.46 -1.44 23.58
C SER A 101 15.48 -2.38 24.78
N PHE A 102 14.50 -3.27 24.88
CA PHE A 102 14.47 -4.30 25.91
C PHE A 102 15.80 -5.08 26.04
N LEU A 103 16.54 -5.19 24.93
CA LEU A 103 17.87 -5.77 24.88
C LEU A 103 18.88 -4.95 25.70
N GLU A 104 18.97 -3.63 25.47
CA GLU A 104 19.95 -2.76 26.11
C GLU A 104 19.84 -2.76 27.63
N LEU A 105 18.61 -2.83 28.17
CA LEU A 105 18.37 -2.94 29.61
C LEU A 105 19.09 -4.14 30.23
N CYS A 106 18.95 -5.32 29.63
CA CYS A 106 19.47 -6.56 30.21
C CYS A 106 21.00 -6.69 30.08
N PHE A 107 21.65 -5.85 29.26
CA PHE A 107 23.12 -5.84 29.10
C PHE A 107 23.83 -4.82 30.00
N LEU A 108 23.10 -4.00 30.77
CA LEU A 108 23.73 -3.04 31.68
C LEU A 108 24.39 -3.77 32.87
N PRO A 109 25.54 -3.29 33.39
CA PRO A 109 26.17 -3.89 34.57
C PRO A 109 25.30 -3.70 35.83
N PRO A 110 25.49 -4.48 36.90
CA PRO A 110 24.81 -4.21 38.17
C PRO A 110 25.29 -2.88 38.75
N ASP A 111 24.36 -1.96 39.01
CA ASP A 111 24.66 -0.66 39.58
C ASP A 111 24.00 -0.49 40.95
N LYS A 112 24.84 -0.43 41.98
CA LYS A 112 24.43 -0.33 43.39
C LYS A 112 23.86 1.05 43.74
N GLY A 113 24.08 2.08 42.92
CA GLY A 113 23.67 3.44 43.22
C GLY A 113 24.54 4.12 44.28
N GLU A 114 24.40 5.44 44.38
CA GLU A 114 25.34 6.31 45.13
C GLU A 114 24.83 6.74 46.52
N CYS A 115 23.59 6.42 46.89
CA CYS A 115 23.04 6.87 48.19
C CYS A 115 23.59 6.09 49.41
N GLU A 116 23.58 6.76 50.56
CA GLU A 116 23.95 6.19 51.87
C GLU A 116 22.82 6.32 52.90
N ASN A 117 21.59 5.91 52.55
CA ASN A 117 20.51 5.86 53.53
C ASN A 117 20.36 4.48 54.16
N TYR A 118 20.41 4.49 55.49
CA TYR A 118 20.56 3.41 56.46
C TYR A 118 19.33 2.49 56.62
N ARG A 119 18.63 2.13 55.53
CA ARG A 119 17.71 0.99 55.52
C ARG A 119 18.35 -0.16 54.74
N THR A 120 19.10 -0.94 55.49
CA THR A 120 19.58 -2.28 55.19
C THR A 120 18.63 -3.10 54.32
N GLY A 121 19.11 -3.50 53.14
CA GLY A 121 19.02 -4.92 52.77
C GLY A 121 17.91 -5.36 51.81
N ASP A 122 17.28 -4.48 51.04
CA ASP A 122 16.40 -4.96 49.97
C ASP A 122 17.26 -5.66 48.90
N ARG A 123 17.09 -6.98 48.78
CA ARG A 123 17.78 -7.78 47.76
C ARG A 123 17.09 -7.53 46.42
N TYR A 124 17.83 -6.93 45.49
CA TYR A 124 17.43 -6.81 44.09
C TYR A 124 18.10 -7.90 43.26
N TYR A 125 17.66 -8.06 42.03
CA TYR A 125 18.24 -8.97 41.05
C TYR A 125 18.65 -8.18 39.81
N TYR A 126 19.76 -8.56 39.20
CA TYR A 126 20.17 -8.07 37.88
C TYR A 126 20.40 -9.26 36.95
N PHE A 127 20.31 -9.04 35.65
CA PHE A 127 20.67 -10.07 34.67
C PHE A 127 22.16 -10.01 34.36
N ASN A 128 22.88 -11.07 34.69
CA ASN A 128 24.26 -11.25 34.28
C ASN A 128 24.27 -11.82 32.85
N ALA A 129 24.60 -10.97 31.88
CA ALA A 129 24.62 -11.35 30.47
C ALA A 129 25.74 -12.34 30.11
N GLU A 130 26.86 -12.32 30.84
CA GLU A 130 27.98 -13.24 30.63
C GLU A 130 27.64 -14.65 31.12
N ALA A 131 27.03 -14.75 32.30
CA ALA A 131 26.56 -16.01 32.87
C ALA A 131 25.17 -16.46 32.35
N GLY A 132 24.46 -15.58 31.63
CA GLY A 132 23.11 -15.81 31.13
C GLY A 132 22.05 -16.05 32.21
N LYS A 133 22.23 -15.52 33.42
CA LYS A 133 21.37 -15.81 34.58
C LYS A 133 21.12 -14.58 35.44
N CYS A 134 19.99 -14.58 36.14
CA CYS A 134 19.64 -13.53 37.10
C CYS A 134 20.33 -13.78 38.46
N GLU A 135 21.09 -12.80 38.94
CA GLU A 135 21.86 -12.87 40.17
C GLU A 135 21.40 -11.79 41.16
N PRO A 136 21.41 -12.06 42.48
CA PRO A 136 21.04 -11.07 43.48
C PRO A 136 22.15 -10.02 43.68
N PHE A 137 21.77 -8.77 43.96
CA PHE A 137 22.68 -7.70 44.36
C PHE A 137 22.01 -6.72 45.33
N ILE A 138 22.80 -5.89 45.99
CA ILE A 138 22.33 -4.88 46.95
C ILE A 138 22.26 -3.52 46.25
N TYR A 139 21.08 -2.90 46.25
CA TYR A 139 20.86 -1.55 45.73
C TYR A 139 20.72 -0.57 46.90
N ARG A 140 21.43 0.56 46.82
CA ARG A 140 21.57 1.54 47.91
C ARG A 140 20.50 2.63 47.93
N GLY A 141 19.46 2.52 47.09
CA GLY A 141 18.22 3.29 47.22
C GLY A 141 18.12 4.56 46.36
N CYS A 142 19.15 4.96 45.62
CA CYS A 142 19.02 5.98 44.58
C CYS A 142 20.02 5.78 43.45
N ALA A 143 19.86 6.51 42.34
CA ALA A 143 20.62 6.33 41.10
C ALA A 143 20.51 4.88 40.57
N GLY A 144 21.56 4.37 39.92
CA GLY A 144 21.53 3.04 39.33
C GLY A 144 20.96 3.04 37.92
N ASN A 145 20.99 1.86 37.31
CA ASN A 145 20.50 1.65 35.95
C ASN A 145 19.29 0.71 35.89
N ALA A 146 18.78 0.48 34.69
CA ALA A 146 17.55 -0.25 34.45
C ALA A 146 17.67 -1.78 34.61
N ASN A 147 18.88 -2.35 34.71
CA ASN A 147 19.10 -3.77 35.00
C ASN A 147 18.94 -4.05 36.51
N ARG A 148 17.78 -3.69 37.05
CA ARG A 148 17.46 -3.82 38.46
C ARG A 148 16.02 -4.29 38.63
N PHE A 149 15.85 -5.45 39.23
CA PHE A 149 14.57 -6.11 39.41
C PHE A 149 14.32 -6.40 40.89
N TYR A 150 13.10 -6.15 41.34
CA TYR A 150 12.69 -6.39 42.72
C TYR A 150 12.50 -7.88 43.05
N SER A 151 12.47 -8.77 42.04
CA SER A 151 12.34 -10.21 42.25
C SER A 151 13.04 -11.03 41.16
N LEU A 152 13.44 -12.25 41.53
CA LEU A 152 14.05 -13.21 40.61
C LEU A 152 13.12 -13.55 39.44
N GLN A 153 11.82 -13.73 39.71
CA GLN A 153 10.82 -14.03 38.69
C GLN A 153 10.66 -12.86 37.71
N LYS A 154 10.73 -11.62 38.20
CA LYS A 154 10.68 -10.44 37.34
C LYS A 154 11.94 -10.35 36.46
N CYS A 155 13.13 -10.58 37.03
CA CYS A 155 14.35 -10.62 36.25
C CYS A 155 14.32 -11.74 35.18
N ARG A 156 13.77 -12.91 35.51
CA ARG A 156 13.65 -14.03 34.56
C ARG A 156 12.68 -13.74 33.44
N SER A 157 11.43 -13.39 33.75
CA SER A 157 10.40 -13.07 32.74
C SER A 157 10.76 -11.89 31.86
N VAL A 158 11.56 -10.96 32.38
CA VAL A 158 12.14 -9.87 31.61
C VAL A 158 13.36 -10.43 30.83
N CYS A 159 14.50 -10.63 31.46
CA CYS A 159 15.73 -10.94 30.73
C CYS A 159 15.89 -12.45 30.40
N ALA A 160 15.85 -13.34 31.39
CA ALA A 160 16.29 -14.74 31.22
C ALA A 160 15.38 -15.63 30.33
N GLU A 161 14.08 -15.36 30.27
CA GLU A 161 13.10 -16.13 29.49
C GLU A 161 12.94 -15.58 28.06
N ARG A 162 13.27 -14.30 27.84
CA ARG A 162 13.19 -13.65 26.52
C ARG A 162 14.53 -13.55 25.78
N LEU A 163 15.64 -13.69 26.51
CA LEU A 163 17.00 -13.83 25.99
C LEU A 163 17.39 -15.31 26.04
N SER A 164 17.05 -16.05 25.00
CA SER A 164 17.67 -17.36 24.76
C SER A 164 19.20 -17.20 24.71
N PRO A 165 20.02 -18.14 25.21
CA PRO A 165 21.48 -18.16 24.97
C PRO A 165 21.85 -17.98 23.49
N HIS A 166 20.95 -18.43 22.60
CA HIS A 166 20.93 -18.21 21.15
C HIS A 166 20.98 -16.73 20.73
N LYS A 167 20.44 -15.77 21.50
CA LYS A 167 20.50 -14.33 21.19
C LYS A 167 21.82 -13.68 21.63
N ILE A 168 22.48 -14.23 22.66
CA ILE A 168 23.75 -13.70 23.18
C ILE A 168 24.92 -14.21 22.32
N ALA A 169 24.93 -15.50 21.98
CA ALA A 169 25.92 -16.10 21.08
C ALA A 169 25.91 -15.49 19.67
N CYS A 170 24.74 -15.42 19.04
CA CYS A 170 24.62 -14.92 17.66
C CYS A 170 24.72 -13.39 17.53
N SER A 171 24.75 -12.65 18.65
CA SER A 171 24.96 -11.18 18.63
C SER A 171 26.35 -10.78 18.14
N LYS A 172 27.32 -11.70 18.20
CA LYS A 172 28.70 -11.47 17.72
C LYS A 172 28.87 -11.72 16.21
N CYS A 173 27.88 -12.33 15.55
CA CYS A 173 27.90 -12.49 14.10
C CYS A 173 27.37 -11.22 13.43
N ASP A 174 28.01 -10.76 12.34
CA ASP A 174 27.40 -9.77 11.47
C ASP A 174 26.27 -10.42 10.67
N LEU A 175 25.04 -10.31 11.17
CA LEU A 175 23.86 -10.95 10.60
C LEU A 175 23.49 -10.42 9.20
N ARG A 176 24.11 -9.32 8.74
CA ARG A 176 23.89 -8.79 7.38
C ARG A 176 24.59 -9.67 6.33
N VAL A 177 25.78 -10.17 6.65
CA VAL A 177 26.65 -10.92 5.74
C VAL A 177 26.80 -12.40 6.12
N SER A 178 26.40 -12.76 7.34
CA SER A 178 26.49 -14.12 7.88
C SER A 178 25.19 -14.56 8.53
N TYR A 179 25.08 -15.85 8.81
CA TYR A 179 24.07 -16.41 9.69
C TYR A 179 24.75 -17.27 10.77
N CYS A 180 24.07 -17.39 11.90
CA CYS A 180 24.55 -18.16 13.03
C CYS A 180 24.06 -19.60 12.88
N LYS A 181 24.99 -20.56 12.91
CA LYS A 181 24.69 -21.99 12.92
C LYS A 181 25.02 -22.57 14.28
N GLU A 182 24.01 -23.14 14.93
CA GLU A 182 24.14 -23.76 16.24
C GLU A 182 24.54 -25.24 16.09
N TYR A 183 25.52 -25.67 16.89
CA TYR A 183 25.86 -27.09 17.07
C TYR A 183 25.46 -27.58 18.47
N SER A 184 25.39 -26.69 19.47
CA SER A 184 24.87 -26.97 20.82
C SER A 184 24.53 -25.66 21.58
N LYS A 185 23.94 -25.78 22.78
CA LYS A 185 23.56 -24.67 23.68
C LYS A 185 24.66 -23.64 23.96
N TYR A 186 25.94 -23.99 23.73
CA TYR A 186 27.11 -23.13 23.92
C TYR A 186 28.08 -23.13 22.72
N ASN A 187 27.81 -23.86 21.64
CA ASN A 187 28.68 -23.95 20.46
C ASN A 187 27.95 -23.47 19.21
N TYR A 188 28.51 -22.43 18.58
CA TYR A 188 27.98 -21.83 17.37
C TYR A 188 29.11 -21.40 16.45
N THR A 189 28.83 -21.33 15.15
CA THR A 189 29.73 -20.71 14.17
C THR A 189 28.95 -19.70 13.33
N CYS A 190 29.60 -18.60 12.95
CA CYS A 190 29.09 -17.72 11.91
C CYS A 190 29.47 -18.32 10.56
N GLU A 191 28.47 -18.72 9.77
CA GLU A 191 28.61 -19.14 8.38
C GLU A 191 28.24 -17.98 7.47
N CYS A 192 28.99 -17.77 6.39
CA CYS A 192 28.71 -16.67 5.47
C CYS A 192 27.46 -16.99 4.65
N ARG A 193 26.65 -15.95 4.37
CA ARG A 193 25.52 -16.08 3.45
C ARG A 193 26.03 -16.32 2.04
N GLU A 194 25.16 -16.84 1.17
CA GLU A 194 25.46 -16.94 -0.26
C GLU A 194 25.87 -15.56 -0.81
N GLY A 195 26.87 -15.55 -1.70
CA GLY A 195 27.49 -14.32 -2.21
C GLY A 195 28.59 -13.73 -1.31
N TYR A 196 28.92 -14.36 -0.18
CA TYR A 196 30.01 -13.94 0.71
C TYR A 196 31.02 -15.07 0.95
N GLN A 197 32.30 -14.72 1.09
CA GLN A 197 33.38 -15.65 1.41
C GLN A 197 33.98 -15.40 2.80
N LYS A 198 34.36 -16.47 3.50
CA LYS A 198 34.93 -16.41 4.83
C LYS A 198 36.44 -16.22 4.78
N LEU A 199 36.95 -15.16 5.40
CA LEU A 199 38.38 -14.93 5.58
C LEU A 199 38.93 -15.76 6.75
N SER A 200 40.26 -15.90 6.82
CA SER A 200 40.97 -16.53 7.95
C SER A 200 40.69 -15.86 9.29
N SER A 201 40.33 -14.57 9.29
CA SER A 201 39.88 -13.81 10.46
C SER A 201 38.45 -14.14 10.92
N GLY A 202 37.72 -15.01 10.20
CA GLY A 202 36.34 -15.36 10.50
C GLY A 202 35.29 -14.36 9.98
N GLN A 203 35.72 -13.25 9.36
CA GLN A 203 34.84 -12.25 8.75
C GLN A 203 34.33 -12.72 7.38
N CYS A 204 33.08 -12.36 7.06
CA CYS A 204 32.47 -12.60 5.76
C CYS A 204 32.60 -11.35 4.89
N VAL A 205 33.27 -11.48 3.75
CA VAL A 205 33.42 -10.40 2.77
C VAL A 205 32.69 -10.73 1.49
N ASP A 206 32.17 -9.69 0.86
CA ASP A 206 31.45 -9.79 -0.41
C ASP A 206 32.31 -10.47 -1.48
N LEU A 207 31.73 -11.47 -2.15
CA LEU A 207 32.40 -12.16 -3.24
C LEU A 207 32.05 -11.44 -4.56
N ASN A 208 33.01 -10.71 -5.13
CA ASN A 208 32.76 -10.05 -6.41
C ASN A 208 32.72 -11.05 -7.57
N GLU A 209 31.51 -11.45 -7.97
CA GLU A 209 31.33 -12.43 -9.04
C GLU A 209 31.71 -11.88 -10.41
N CYS A 210 31.67 -10.56 -10.59
CA CYS A 210 32.07 -9.92 -11.86
C CYS A 210 33.56 -10.08 -12.18
N LEU A 211 34.41 -10.39 -11.19
CA LEU A 211 35.84 -10.66 -11.40
C LEU A 211 36.13 -12.10 -11.87
N LYS A 212 35.16 -13.02 -11.76
CA LYS A 212 35.27 -14.39 -12.28
C LYS A 212 34.53 -14.48 -13.63
N PRO A 213 35.23 -14.52 -14.78
CA PRO A 213 34.63 -14.29 -16.10
C PRO A 213 33.89 -15.51 -16.67
N SER A 214 32.88 -16.04 -15.98
CA SER A 214 32.13 -17.23 -16.43
C SER A 214 30.64 -16.92 -16.59
N LYS A 215 30.17 -16.67 -17.82
CA LYS A 215 28.73 -16.74 -18.25
C LYS A 215 27.68 -16.14 -17.29
N LEU A 216 28.05 -15.23 -16.39
CA LEU A 216 27.14 -14.67 -15.39
C LEU A 216 26.14 -13.74 -16.08
N CYS A 217 26.60 -12.85 -16.96
CA CYS A 217 25.72 -11.96 -17.72
C CYS A 217 25.65 -12.39 -19.19
N ASP A 218 24.62 -11.90 -19.89
CA ASP A 218 24.59 -11.95 -21.36
C ASP A 218 25.87 -11.30 -21.93
N ARG A 219 26.34 -11.76 -23.09
CA ARG A 219 27.50 -11.16 -23.79
C ARG A 219 27.28 -9.67 -24.09
N ASN A 220 26.01 -9.27 -24.28
CA ASN A 220 25.57 -7.91 -24.49
C ASN A 220 25.13 -7.20 -23.20
N ALA A 221 25.56 -7.69 -22.03
CA ALA A 221 25.35 -7.03 -20.74
C ALA A 221 26.67 -6.73 -20.03
N GLN A 222 26.63 -5.73 -19.14
CA GLN A 222 27.69 -5.38 -18.21
C GLN A 222 27.31 -5.86 -16.81
N CYS A 223 28.28 -6.46 -16.11
CA CYS A 223 28.13 -6.93 -14.73
C CYS A 223 28.48 -5.80 -13.76
N TYR A 224 27.67 -5.64 -12.72
CA TYR A 224 27.89 -4.72 -11.61
C TYR A 224 27.80 -5.49 -10.30
N ASN A 225 28.86 -5.43 -9.51
CA ASN A 225 28.91 -6.10 -8.20
C ASN A 225 28.02 -5.39 -7.19
N THR A 226 27.35 -6.14 -6.32
CA THR A 226 26.51 -5.63 -5.24
C THR A 226 26.74 -6.44 -3.96
N PRO A 227 26.55 -5.90 -2.75
CA PRO A 227 26.76 -6.68 -1.53
C PRO A 227 25.89 -7.96 -1.50
N GLY A 228 26.52 -9.13 -1.57
CA GLY A 228 25.92 -10.46 -1.57
C GLY A 228 25.42 -10.96 -2.93
N SER A 229 25.63 -10.21 -4.02
CA SER A 229 25.15 -10.61 -5.35
C SER A 229 25.73 -9.74 -6.47
N TYR A 230 25.19 -9.86 -7.68
CA TYR A 230 25.54 -9.00 -8.81
C TYR A 230 24.32 -8.69 -9.67
N ILE A 231 24.37 -7.55 -10.36
CA ILE A 231 23.34 -7.13 -11.30
C ILE A 231 23.94 -7.06 -12.70
N CYS A 232 23.29 -7.72 -13.65
CA CYS A 232 23.60 -7.59 -15.07
C CYS A 232 22.70 -6.51 -15.68
N ARG A 233 23.27 -5.52 -16.37
CA ARG A 233 22.50 -4.54 -17.15
C ARG A 233 22.88 -4.65 -18.62
N CYS A 234 21.90 -4.68 -19.50
CA CYS A 234 22.16 -4.71 -20.94
C CYS A 234 22.96 -3.46 -21.36
N LYS A 235 23.92 -3.66 -22.28
CA LYS A 235 24.71 -2.59 -22.89
C LYS A 235 23.79 -1.65 -23.70
N PRO A 236 24.21 -0.41 -23.97
CA PRO A 236 23.45 0.51 -24.82
C PRO A 236 23.04 -0.13 -26.15
N GLY A 237 21.78 0.08 -26.55
CA GLY A 237 21.18 -0.53 -27.76
C GLY A 237 20.63 -1.95 -27.57
N TYR A 238 20.66 -2.49 -26.35
CA TYR A 238 20.09 -3.80 -26.01
C TYR A 238 19.09 -3.69 -24.84
N ARG A 239 18.05 -4.53 -24.84
CA ARG A 239 17.04 -4.61 -23.76
C ARG A 239 16.83 -6.04 -23.31
N GLY A 240 16.51 -6.22 -22.03
CA GLY A 240 16.24 -7.53 -21.44
C GLY A 240 16.56 -7.56 -19.96
N ASN A 241 16.69 -8.75 -19.39
CA ASN A 241 16.92 -8.96 -17.95
C ASN A 241 18.42 -9.01 -17.57
N GLY A 242 19.32 -8.58 -18.46
CA GLY A 242 20.77 -8.66 -18.27
C GLY A 242 21.39 -10.05 -18.42
N LYS A 243 20.59 -11.11 -18.29
CA LYS A 243 20.97 -12.51 -18.61
C LYS A 243 20.64 -12.90 -20.04
N ARG A 244 19.63 -12.24 -20.61
CA ARG A 244 19.21 -12.30 -22.01
C ARG A 244 18.97 -10.88 -22.47
N CYS A 245 19.75 -10.41 -23.44
CA CYS A 245 19.66 -9.05 -23.99
C CYS A 245 19.41 -9.12 -25.51
N THR A 246 18.27 -8.57 -25.97
CA THR A 246 17.92 -8.48 -27.38
C THR A 246 18.27 -7.09 -27.92
N PHE A 247 18.76 -7.05 -29.16
CA PHE A 247 19.09 -5.80 -29.83
C PHE A 247 17.81 -5.02 -30.17
N VAL A 248 17.77 -3.73 -29.82
CA VAL A 248 16.61 -2.84 -30.07
C VAL A 248 16.99 -1.59 -30.86
N GLY A 249 18.22 -1.52 -31.40
CA GLY A 249 18.72 -0.41 -32.23
C GLY A 249 19.79 0.43 -31.54
N VAL A 250 20.78 0.91 -32.32
CA VAL A 250 21.85 1.81 -31.84
C VAL A 250 21.39 3.26 -31.97
N GLY A 251 20.52 3.69 -31.06
CA GLY A 251 20.12 5.10 -30.91
C GLY A 251 20.90 5.75 -29.78
N ARG A 252 21.90 6.58 -30.11
CA ARG A 252 22.75 7.33 -29.17
C ARG A 252 21.96 7.99 -28.05
N SER A 253 22.34 7.69 -26.81
CA SER A 253 21.99 8.49 -25.65
C SER A 253 22.48 9.93 -25.84
N THR A 254 21.55 10.85 -25.99
CA THR A 254 21.69 12.19 -25.41
C THR A 254 20.35 12.51 -24.78
N LEU A 255 20.35 13.27 -23.70
CA LEU A 255 19.20 13.70 -22.91
C LEU A 255 18.10 14.44 -23.71
N ASP A 256 18.20 14.51 -25.04
CA ASP A 256 17.45 15.43 -25.88
C ASP A 256 16.32 14.72 -26.64
N CYS A 257 15.12 14.77 -26.07
CA CYS A 257 13.88 14.28 -26.67
C CYS A 257 13.43 15.09 -27.91
N LYS A 258 14.13 16.19 -28.27
CA LYS A 258 13.77 17.04 -29.42
C LYS A 258 13.74 16.32 -30.76
N ARG A 259 14.43 15.19 -30.88
CA ARG A 259 14.47 14.40 -32.12
C ARG A 259 13.39 13.32 -32.21
N CYS A 260 12.60 13.10 -31.15
CA CYS A 260 11.48 12.17 -31.23
C CYS A 260 10.45 12.65 -32.27
N SER A 261 9.70 11.72 -32.85
CA SER A 261 8.54 12.08 -33.66
C SER A 261 7.57 12.93 -32.84
N LYS A 262 6.87 13.88 -33.47
CA LYS A 262 5.75 14.61 -32.85
C LYS A 262 4.65 13.67 -32.30
N ASN A 263 4.57 12.47 -32.88
CA ASN A 263 3.62 11.42 -32.50
C ASN A 263 4.26 10.36 -31.58
N ALA A 264 5.32 10.70 -30.86
CA ALA A 264 5.95 9.85 -29.85
C ALA A 264 6.00 10.52 -28.47
N THR A 265 6.01 9.70 -27.43
CA THR A 265 6.33 10.08 -26.05
C THR A 265 7.79 9.76 -25.75
N CYS A 266 8.46 10.62 -25.00
CA CYS A 266 9.85 10.41 -24.59
C CYS A 266 9.91 10.07 -23.11
N SER A 267 10.50 8.93 -22.76
CA SER A 267 10.78 8.57 -21.37
C SER A 267 12.24 8.17 -21.23
N HIS A 268 13.00 8.94 -20.43
CA HIS A 268 14.42 8.68 -20.16
C HIS A 268 15.28 8.52 -21.44
N GLY A 269 14.99 9.30 -22.49
CA GLY A 269 15.69 9.23 -23.77
C GLY A 269 15.22 8.13 -24.72
N VAL A 270 14.14 7.42 -24.39
CA VAL A 270 13.49 6.44 -25.26
C VAL A 270 12.24 7.07 -25.87
N CYS A 271 12.21 7.21 -27.20
CA CYS A 271 11.02 7.62 -27.94
C CYS A 271 10.12 6.39 -28.18
N THR A 272 8.86 6.46 -27.79
CA THR A 272 7.84 5.44 -28.03
C THR A 272 6.66 6.08 -28.77
N CYS A 273 6.21 5.51 -29.89
CA CYS A 273 5.03 6.05 -30.59
C CYS A 273 3.81 6.11 -29.65
N LYS A 274 3.03 7.19 -29.77
CA LYS A 274 1.76 7.37 -29.05
C LYS A 274 0.76 6.28 -29.48
N GLU A 275 -0.27 6.06 -28.67
CA GLU A 275 -1.37 5.16 -29.06
C GLU A 275 -1.97 5.58 -30.41
N GLY A 276 -2.34 4.61 -31.24
CA GLY A 276 -2.79 4.82 -32.63
C GLY A 276 -1.66 5.01 -33.66
N PHE A 277 -0.39 5.05 -33.24
CA PHE A 277 0.75 5.17 -34.15
C PHE A 277 1.68 3.95 -34.08
N VAL A 278 2.35 3.65 -35.21
CA VAL A 278 3.33 2.57 -35.32
C VAL A 278 4.64 3.09 -35.90
N GLY A 279 5.77 2.51 -35.48
CA GLY A 279 7.09 2.88 -35.96
C GLY A 279 8.19 2.66 -34.93
N ASP A 280 9.32 3.35 -35.10
CA ASP A 280 10.53 3.21 -34.27
C ASP A 280 10.65 4.28 -33.17
N GLY A 281 9.63 5.14 -33.00
CA GLY A 281 9.63 6.25 -32.05
C GLY A 281 10.21 7.56 -32.61
N PHE A 282 11.02 7.50 -33.67
CA PHE A 282 11.56 8.67 -34.37
C PHE A 282 10.76 8.97 -35.63
N ASN A 283 10.26 7.93 -36.28
CA ASN A 283 9.29 7.98 -37.35
C ASN A 283 8.07 7.16 -36.91
N CYS A 284 6.98 7.86 -36.61
CA CYS A 284 5.72 7.26 -36.18
C CYS A 284 4.65 7.60 -37.21
N THR A 285 4.13 6.59 -37.87
CA THR A 285 3.06 6.69 -38.87
C THR A 285 1.74 6.30 -38.25
N ASP A 286 0.70 6.98 -38.68
CA ASP A 286 -0.67 6.69 -38.27
C ASP A 286 -1.06 5.26 -38.66
N VAL A 287 -1.79 4.57 -37.77
CA VAL A 287 -2.32 3.24 -38.05
C VAL A 287 -3.72 3.40 -38.59
N ASP A 288 -3.94 3.11 -39.87
CA ASP A 288 -5.31 3.11 -40.41
C ASP A 288 -6.09 1.90 -39.90
N GLU A 289 -6.86 2.08 -38.82
CA GLU A 289 -7.66 1.01 -38.27
C GLU A 289 -8.84 0.61 -39.18
N CYS A 290 -9.37 1.54 -39.98
CA CYS A 290 -10.46 1.24 -40.92
C CYS A 290 -10.03 0.19 -41.96
N THR A 291 -8.79 0.27 -42.44
CA THR A 291 -8.22 -0.72 -43.35
C THR A 291 -7.75 -1.98 -42.62
N ARG A 292 -7.20 -1.83 -41.40
CA ARG A 292 -6.58 -2.94 -40.67
C ARG A 292 -7.57 -3.86 -39.95
N ARG A 293 -8.72 -3.33 -39.53
CA ARG A 293 -9.78 -4.06 -38.81
C ARG A 293 -11.17 -3.68 -39.35
N PRO A 294 -11.61 -4.28 -40.45
CA PRO A 294 -12.95 -4.03 -40.98
C PRO A 294 -14.03 -4.48 -39.98
N GLY A 295 -15.10 -3.70 -39.84
CA GLY A 295 -16.28 -4.05 -39.02
C GLY A 295 -16.30 -3.46 -37.60
N MET A 296 -15.46 -2.48 -37.26
CA MET A 296 -15.51 -1.82 -35.94
C MET A 296 -16.65 -0.80 -35.78
N CYS A 297 -17.21 -0.31 -36.89
CA CYS A 297 -18.35 0.62 -36.91
C CYS A 297 -19.67 -0.13 -37.13
N ASP A 298 -20.81 0.54 -36.86
CA ASP A 298 -22.12 0.02 -37.25
C ASP A 298 -22.13 -0.27 -38.77
N ARG A 299 -22.88 -1.28 -39.19
CA ARG A 299 -23.11 -1.58 -40.62
C ARG A 299 -23.69 -0.40 -41.41
N ASN A 300 -24.39 0.51 -40.73
CA ASN A 300 -24.93 1.74 -41.31
C ASN A 300 -24.06 2.97 -40.99
N ALA A 301 -22.78 2.75 -40.68
CA ALA A 301 -21.78 3.80 -40.48
C ALA A 301 -20.58 3.60 -41.42
N LYS A 302 -19.98 4.72 -41.79
CA LYS A 302 -18.69 4.76 -42.49
C LYS A 302 -17.57 4.94 -41.46
N CYS A 303 -16.52 4.14 -41.58
CA CYS A 303 -15.28 4.36 -40.83
C CYS A 303 -14.46 5.45 -41.51
N VAL A 304 -13.97 6.41 -40.73
CA VAL A 304 -13.11 7.50 -41.17
C VAL A 304 -11.82 7.45 -40.34
N ASN A 305 -10.70 7.19 -41.01
CA ASN A 305 -9.38 7.19 -40.37
C ASN A 305 -8.97 8.62 -39.99
N VAL A 306 -8.47 8.82 -38.77
CA VAL A 306 -7.99 10.11 -38.26
C VAL A 306 -6.63 9.93 -37.59
N ALA A 307 -5.80 10.98 -37.53
CA ALA A 307 -4.48 10.82 -36.95
C ALA A 307 -4.55 10.36 -35.47
N GLY A 308 -4.04 9.17 -35.18
CA GLY A 308 -4.01 8.53 -33.87
C GLY A 308 -5.25 7.71 -33.51
N SER A 309 -6.27 7.63 -34.38
CA SER A 309 -7.48 6.85 -34.11
C SER A 309 -8.37 6.68 -35.35
N TYR A 310 -9.60 6.21 -35.14
CA TYR A 310 -10.62 6.17 -36.17
C TYR A 310 -11.95 6.60 -35.58
N ILE A 311 -12.84 7.13 -36.42
CA ILE A 311 -14.18 7.54 -35.99
C ILE A 311 -15.22 6.94 -36.93
N CYS A 312 -16.33 6.51 -36.35
CA CYS A 312 -17.47 6.00 -37.07
C CYS A 312 -18.50 7.11 -37.28
N GLU A 313 -18.97 7.30 -38.51
CA GLU A 313 -19.98 8.29 -38.86
C GLU A 313 -21.20 7.60 -39.47
N CYS A 314 -22.38 7.82 -38.89
CA CYS A 314 -23.61 7.27 -39.45
C CYS A 314 -23.82 7.79 -40.88
N LEU A 315 -24.24 6.88 -41.76
CA LEU A 315 -24.55 7.20 -43.14
C LEU A 315 -25.71 8.23 -43.23
N PRO A 316 -25.81 9.01 -44.32
CA PRO A 316 -26.90 9.94 -44.51
C PRO A 316 -28.28 9.30 -44.30
N GLY A 317 -29.13 9.96 -43.51
CA GLY A 317 -30.45 9.43 -43.15
C GLY A 317 -30.44 8.43 -41.98
N PHE A 318 -29.35 8.33 -41.23
CA PHE A 318 -29.27 7.64 -39.94
C PHE A 318 -28.83 8.61 -38.84
N ALA A 319 -29.32 8.36 -37.62
CA ALA A 319 -28.97 9.09 -36.41
C ALA A 319 -28.21 8.18 -35.44
N GLY A 320 -27.26 8.73 -34.69
CA GLY A 320 -26.49 8.00 -33.70
C GLY A 320 -24.99 8.31 -33.69
N ASN A 321 -24.27 7.62 -32.82
CA ASN A 321 -22.87 7.91 -32.50
C ASN A 321 -21.84 7.24 -33.44
N GLY A 322 -22.30 6.58 -34.50
CA GLY A 322 -21.48 5.83 -35.46
C GLY A 322 -21.22 4.36 -35.09
N TYR A 323 -21.24 4.02 -33.80
CA TYR A 323 -21.20 2.63 -33.32
C TYR A 323 -22.60 2.00 -33.25
N PHE A 324 -23.61 2.86 -33.07
CA PHE A 324 -25.02 2.51 -33.15
C PHE A 324 -25.73 3.54 -34.02
N CYS A 325 -26.22 3.10 -35.19
CA CYS A 325 -26.93 3.97 -36.12
C CYS A 325 -28.36 3.47 -36.32
N THR A 326 -29.34 4.36 -36.19
CA THR A 326 -30.77 4.05 -36.37
C THR A 326 -31.41 4.97 -37.41
N LYS A 327 -32.34 4.42 -38.19
CA LYS A 327 -33.23 5.18 -39.08
C LYS A 327 -34.56 5.51 -38.42
N LYS A 328 -34.79 5.01 -37.19
CA LYS A 328 -36.03 5.23 -36.46
C LYS A 328 -36.07 6.65 -35.91
N ILE A 329 -37.27 7.21 -35.92
CA ILE A 329 -37.56 8.56 -35.42
C ILE A 329 -37.39 8.68 -33.89
N ASP A 330 -37.29 7.55 -33.18
CA ASP A 330 -37.07 7.51 -31.73
C ASP A 330 -35.71 8.08 -31.31
N ALA A 331 -34.75 8.21 -32.23
CA ALA A 331 -33.52 8.96 -32.00
C ALA A 331 -33.79 10.41 -31.57
N CYS A 332 -34.86 11.01 -32.09
CA CYS A 332 -35.28 12.36 -31.70
C CYS A 332 -35.86 12.40 -30.27
N LEU A 333 -36.36 11.28 -29.74
CA LEU A 333 -36.94 11.19 -28.40
C LEU A 333 -35.86 11.09 -27.31
N ASP A 334 -34.68 10.58 -27.66
CA ASP A 334 -33.57 10.50 -26.73
C ASP A 334 -33.14 11.92 -26.29
N LYS A 335 -32.83 12.07 -25.00
CA LYS A 335 -32.23 13.31 -24.49
C LYS A 335 -30.82 13.45 -25.05
N PHE A 336 -30.40 14.67 -25.37
CA PHE A 336 -29.02 14.95 -25.72
C PHE A 336 -28.10 14.55 -24.57
N ASP A 337 -27.05 13.79 -24.88
CA ASP A 337 -26.03 13.41 -23.92
C ASP A 337 -24.97 14.51 -23.88
N VAL A 338 -24.92 15.21 -22.74
CA VAL A 338 -23.95 16.30 -22.53
C VAL A 338 -22.52 15.78 -22.54
N GLU A 339 -22.30 14.48 -22.34
CA GLU A 339 -20.96 13.89 -22.38
C GLU A 339 -20.30 14.00 -23.76
N TYR A 340 -21.10 14.10 -24.83
CA TYR A 340 -20.60 14.32 -26.18
C TYR A 340 -19.87 15.65 -26.39
N GLN A 341 -20.04 16.59 -25.47
CA GLN A 341 -19.37 17.89 -25.50
C GLN A 341 -17.99 17.85 -24.82
N TYR A 342 -17.63 16.76 -24.15
CA TYR A 342 -16.31 16.60 -23.55
C TYR A 342 -15.37 15.84 -24.48
N GLN A 343 -14.07 16.09 -24.32
CA GLN A 343 -13.04 15.38 -25.05
C GLN A 343 -12.87 13.98 -24.48
N CYS A 344 -13.00 12.98 -25.34
CA CYS A 344 -12.69 11.58 -25.02
C CYS A 344 -11.81 10.92 -26.11
N GLY A 345 -11.58 11.63 -27.23
CA GLY A 345 -10.85 11.17 -28.40
C GLY A 345 -9.54 11.94 -28.60
N VAL A 346 -9.16 12.11 -29.87
CA VAL A 346 -7.87 12.67 -30.29
C VAL A 346 -7.94 14.16 -30.67
N GLU A 347 -8.88 14.91 -30.09
CA GLU A 347 -9.10 16.36 -30.34
C GLU A 347 -9.46 16.70 -31.80
N GLN A 348 -10.16 15.80 -32.48
CA GLN A 348 -10.61 15.95 -33.87
C GLN A 348 -12.09 16.36 -33.91
N TRP A 349 -12.37 17.53 -33.34
CA TRP A 349 -13.71 18.12 -33.25
C TRP A 349 -14.36 18.34 -34.62
N ARG A 350 -15.62 17.90 -34.76
CA ARG A 350 -16.43 18.10 -35.97
C ARG A 350 -17.82 18.61 -35.65
N GLU A 351 -18.39 19.34 -36.60
CA GLU A 351 -19.74 19.87 -36.51
C GLU A 351 -20.77 18.74 -36.53
N HIS A 352 -21.57 18.64 -35.48
CA HIS A 352 -22.71 17.74 -35.37
C HIS A 352 -23.93 18.50 -34.84
N TYR A 353 -25.10 17.90 -34.99
CA TYR A 353 -26.36 18.51 -34.61
C TYR A 353 -27.12 17.60 -33.66
N TYR A 354 -27.85 18.17 -32.71
CA TYR A 354 -28.78 17.44 -31.85
C TYR A 354 -30.12 18.16 -31.80
N TYR A 355 -31.19 17.41 -31.57
CA TYR A 355 -32.53 17.97 -31.42
C TYR A 355 -32.76 18.43 -29.97
N ASP A 356 -32.92 19.74 -29.77
CA ASP A 356 -33.19 20.33 -28.46
C ASP A 356 -34.70 20.29 -28.16
N HIS A 357 -35.07 19.42 -27.24
CA HIS A 357 -36.44 19.21 -26.77
C HIS A 357 -37.11 20.42 -26.12
N LYS A 358 -36.35 21.39 -25.62
CA LYS A 358 -36.90 22.62 -25.02
C LYS A 358 -37.25 23.62 -26.11
N THR A 359 -36.33 23.82 -27.06
CA THR A 359 -36.52 24.82 -28.13
C THR A 359 -37.21 24.28 -29.37
N LYS A 360 -37.40 22.95 -29.45
CA LYS A 360 -37.97 22.23 -30.60
C LYS A 360 -37.19 22.44 -31.90
N LYS A 361 -35.88 22.64 -31.80
CA LYS A 361 -34.99 22.93 -32.92
C LYS A 361 -33.70 22.13 -32.85
N CYS A 362 -33.12 21.86 -34.01
CA CYS A 362 -31.80 21.30 -34.15
C CYS A 362 -30.72 22.33 -33.82
N LYS A 363 -29.78 21.97 -32.95
CA LYS A 363 -28.67 22.83 -32.51
C LYS A 363 -27.32 22.21 -32.85
N LEU A 364 -26.38 23.07 -33.24
CA LEU A 364 -24.99 22.72 -33.50
C LEU A 364 -24.26 22.42 -32.18
N PHE A 365 -23.40 21.41 -32.21
CA PHE A 365 -22.39 21.15 -31.20
C PHE A 365 -21.14 20.52 -31.85
N TRP A 366 -20.03 20.52 -31.12
CA TRP A 366 -18.79 19.89 -31.55
C TRP A 366 -18.71 18.47 -30.99
N TYR A 367 -18.35 17.51 -31.83
CA TYR A 367 -18.26 16.09 -31.48
C TYR A 367 -16.90 15.52 -31.88
N ASP A 368 -16.27 14.79 -30.96
CA ASP A 368 -14.95 14.15 -31.12
C ASP A 368 -15.03 12.61 -31.18
N GLY A 369 -16.20 12.05 -31.51
CA GLY A 369 -16.36 10.59 -31.65
C GLY A 369 -16.65 9.84 -30.34
N CYS A 370 -17.13 10.54 -29.31
CA CYS A 370 -17.33 9.95 -27.99
C CYS A 370 -18.40 8.86 -27.94
N PRO A 371 -18.09 7.68 -27.37
CA PRO A 371 -19.10 6.68 -27.13
C PRO A 371 -20.09 7.22 -26.10
N GLY A 372 -21.37 6.98 -26.33
CA GLY A 372 -22.44 7.38 -25.43
C GLY A 372 -23.74 6.70 -25.81
N LYS A 373 -24.76 6.84 -24.97
CA LYS A 373 -26.00 6.06 -25.12
C LYS A 373 -27.08 6.80 -25.90
N SER A 374 -26.94 8.11 -26.10
CA SER A 374 -27.95 8.90 -26.78
C SER A 374 -27.84 8.77 -28.29
N ARG A 375 -28.97 8.50 -28.95
CA ARG A 375 -29.05 8.47 -30.42
C ARG A 375 -29.39 9.85 -31.00
N ASN A 376 -29.62 10.85 -30.15
CA ASN A 376 -29.95 12.22 -30.53
C ASN A 376 -28.68 12.99 -30.97
N ILE A 377 -28.06 12.51 -32.03
CA ILE A 377 -26.86 13.06 -32.64
C ILE A 377 -26.93 12.80 -34.15
N PHE A 378 -26.67 13.85 -34.93
CA PHE A 378 -26.81 13.86 -36.37
C PHE A 378 -25.59 14.50 -37.01
N SER A 379 -25.04 13.87 -38.05
CA SER A 379 -23.86 14.36 -38.77
C SER A 379 -24.14 15.56 -39.68
N LYS A 380 -25.42 15.87 -39.96
CA LYS A 380 -25.86 16.98 -40.81
C LYS A 380 -27.12 17.63 -40.25
N LEU A 381 -27.20 18.96 -40.34
CA LEU A 381 -28.37 19.75 -39.92
C LEU A 381 -29.65 19.24 -40.60
N HIS A 382 -29.61 19.12 -41.93
CA HIS A 382 -30.75 18.67 -42.72
C HIS A 382 -31.28 17.30 -42.29
N ALA A 383 -30.41 16.38 -41.85
CA ALA A 383 -30.83 15.08 -41.34
C ALA A 383 -31.56 15.20 -40.00
N CYS A 384 -31.11 16.10 -39.12
CA CYS A 384 -31.79 16.40 -37.86
C CYS A 384 -33.16 17.05 -38.10
N GLU A 385 -33.23 18.06 -38.97
CA GLU A 385 -34.47 18.77 -39.29
C GLU A 385 -35.51 17.82 -39.91
N LEU A 386 -35.09 17.04 -40.91
CA LEU A 386 -35.97 16.09 -41.61
C LEU A 386 -36.50 14.99 -40.70
N MET A 387 -35.69 14.49 -39.76
CA MET A 387 -36.14 13.46 -38.82
C MET A 387 -36.97 14.02 -37.67
N CYS A 388 -36.59 15.17 -37.10
CA CYS A 388 -37.11 15.62 -35.80
C CYS A 388 -38.01 16.85 -35.89
N GLU A 389 -37.71 17.82 -36.76
CA GLU A 389 -38.52 19.04 -36.90
C GLU A 389 -39.74 18.79 -37.79
N PHE A 390 -39.54 18.16 -38.94
CA PHE A 390 -40.63 17.85 -39.88
C PHE A 390 -41.40 16.56 -39.55
N GLY A 391 -40.85 15.73 -38.66
CA GLY A 391 -41.39 14.41 -38.31
C GLY A 391 -42.63 14.39 -37.39
N HIS A 392 -43.17 15.55 -36.95
CA HIS A 392 -44.29 15.67 -36.00
C HIS A 392 -44.16 14.73 -34.76
N VAL A 393 -42.97 14.62 -34.19
CA VAL A 393 -42.67 13.68 -33.07
C VAL A 393 -43.39 14.07 -31.78
N LEU A 394 -43.71 15.35 -31.60
CA LEU A 394 -44.22 15.90 -30.34
C LEU A 394 -45.72 16.21 -30.35
N ASP A 395 -46.40 15.99 -31.47
CA ASP A 395 -47.87 16.17 -31.60
C ASP A 395 -48.65 14.90 -31.23
N ARG A 396 -47.96 13.80 -30.89
CA ARG A 396 -48.58 12.50 -30.56
C ARG A 396 -48.43 12.07 -29.11
N SER A 397 -47.95 12.94 -28.23
CA SER A 397 -47.87 12.71 -26.78
C SER A 397 -48.62 13.76 -25.97
N GLY A 398 -49.75 14.22 -26.51
CA GLY A 398 -50.81 14.94 -25.79
C GLY A 398 -51.90 13.99 -25.35
#